data_AF-A0A6M4AST6-F1
#
_entry.id   AF-A0A6M4AST6-F1
#
_cell.length_a   1.000
_cell.length_b   1.000
_cell.length_c   1.000
_cell.angle_alpha   90.00
_cell.angle_beta   90.00
_cell.angle_gamma   90.00
#
_symmetry.space_group_name_H-M   'P 1'
#
loop_
_entity.id
_entity.type
_entity.pdbx_description
1 polymer ?
#
loop_
_entity_poly.entity_id
_entity_poly.type
_entity_poly.pdbx_seq_one_letter_code
_entity_poly.pdbx_strand_id
1 'polypeptide(L)'
;MRIRLLTCLVPAIAATFAAVSPAVATAQAAPATPANATPAAPATPANPDDVIRCRSMEVTGSLARRERVCKTVGEWRRLADRGNDTAREIIDHSRGRPSGM
;
A
#
# COMPACT_ATOMS: atom_id res chain seq x y z
N MET A 1 -24.66 6.80 1.46
CA MET A 1 -25.19 7.89 2.30
C MET A 1 -24.27 9.10 2.11
N ARG A 2 -24.68 10.05 1.26
CA ARG A 2 -23.90 11.21 0.82
C ARG A 2 -24.28 12.40 1.68
N ILE A 3 -23.43 12.79 2.62
CA ILE A 3 -23.55 14.07 3.32
C ILE A 3 -22.66 15.06 2.56
N ARG A 4 -23.29 15.79 1.63
CA ARG A 4 -22.78 17.06 1.11
C ARG A 4 -23.33 18.18 2.01
N LEU A 5 -22.61 19.29 1.99
CA LEU A 5 -22.91 20.58 2.62
C LEU A 5 -22.52 20.69 4.10
N LEU A 6 -21.34 21.29 4.33
CA LEU A 6 -21.32 22.59 5.01
C LEU A 6 -20.02 23.32 4.68
N THR A 7 -20.07 24.11 3.63
CA THR A 7 -19.22 25.28 3.40
C THR A 7 -19.49 26.32 4.50
N CYS A 8 -18.49 26.60 5.34
CA CYS A 8 -18.44 27.83 6.14
C CYS A 8 -17.14 28.57 5.80
N LEU A 9 -17.31 29.53 4.89
CA LEU A 9 -16.66 30.82 4.82
C LEU A 9 -15.98 31.29 6.13
N VAL A 10 -14.67 31.52 6.10
CA VAL A 10 -13.98 32.48 6.96
C VAL A 10 -12.91 33.20 6.12
N PRO A 11 -12.78 34.54 6.21
CA PRO A 11 -12.32 35.38 5.11
C PRO A 11 -10.81 35.63 5.06
N ALA A 12 -10.43 36.18 3.90
CA ALA A 12 -9.13 36.67 3.47
C ALA A 12 -8.34 37.47 4.52
N ILE A 13 -7.10 37.05 4.77
CA ILE A 13 -6.03 37.92 5.26
C ILE A 13 -5.22 38.34 4.03
N ALA A 14 -5.47 39.56 3.57
CA ALA A 14 -4.66 40.24 2.57
C ALA A 14 -3.41 40.80 3.26
N ALA A 15 -2.24 40.22 2.98
CA ALA A 15 -0.95 40.81 3.28
C ALA A 15 -0.28 41.15 1.95
N THR A 16 -0.34 42.45 1.60
CA THR A 16 0.34 43.06 0.45
C THR A 16 1.86 43.03 0.68
N PHE A 17 2.56 42.12 0.01
CA PHE A 17 4.00 42.24 -0.18
C PHE A 17 4.28 43.02 -1.47
N ALA A 18 4.90 44.18 -1.33
CA ALA A 18 5.33 45.03 -2.43
C ALA A 18 6.44 44.32 -3.25
N ALA A 19 6.19 44.21 -4.55
CA ALA A 19 7.04 43.55 -5.52
C ALA A 19 8.17 44.48 -6.00
N VAL A 20 9.42 44.01 -5.88
CA VAL A 20 10.52 44.38 -6.77
C VAL A 20 11.17 43.06 -7.21
N SER A 21 11.13 42.78 -8.51
CA SER A 21 11.85 41.65 -9.11
C SER A 21 12.30 42.04 -10.52
N PRO A 22 13.57 41.84 -10.88
CA PRO A 22 14.07 42.07 -12.23
C PRO A 22 13.50 41.02 -13.19
N ALA A 23 13.01 41.48 -14.34
CA ALA A 23 12.47 40.63 -15.39
C ALA A 23 13.59 39.79 -16.03
N VAL A 24 13.74 38.55 -15.56
CA VAL A 24 14.44 37.49 -16.31
C VAL A 24 13.42 36.84 -17.25
N ALA A 25 13.60 37.04 -18.56
CA ALA A 25 12.83 36.34 -19.58
C ALA A 25 13.26 34.88 -19.63
N THR A 26 12.56 34.02 -18.88
CA THR A 26 12.68 32.56 -19.03
C THR A 26 11.74 32.11 -20.14
N ALA A 27 12.30 31.52 -21.20
CA ALA A 27 11.53 30.84 -22.22
C ALA A 27 10.70 29.73 -21.55
N GLN A 28 9.38 29.90 -21.53
CA GLN A 28 8.45 28.90 -21.00
C GLN A 28 8.41 27.72 -21.96
N ALA A 29 9.18 26.67 -21.65
CA ALA A 29 8.99 25.37 -22.27
C ALA A 29 7.56 24.90 -21.95
N ALA A 30 6.78 24.61 -22.99
CA ALA A 30 5.43 24.09 -22.86
C ALA A 30 5.45 22.83 -21.96
N PRO A 31 4.49 22.67 -21.04
CA PRO A 31 4.40 21.46 -20.24
C PRO A 31 4.15 20.26 -21.18
N ALA A 32 5.16 19.41 -21.32
CA ALA A 32 5.01 18.13 -21.98
C ALA A 32 3.96 17.34 -21.21
N THR A 33 2.83 17.07 -21.87
CA THR A 33 1.77 16.23 -21.31
C THR A 33 2.35 14.83 -21.13
N PRO A 34 2.40 14.25 -19.92
CA PRO A 34 2.88 12.88 -19.77
C PRO A 34 1.93 11.99 -20.56
N ALA A 35 2.47 11.32 -21.58
CA ALA A 35 1.75 10.30 -22.32
C ALA A 35 1.30 9.24 -21.31
N ASN A 36 -0.01 9.13 -21.11
CA ASN A 36 -0.60 8.17 -20.21
C ASN A 36 -0.45 6.79 -20.84
N ALA A 37 0.67 6.12 -20.58
CA ALA A 37 0.92 4.76 -21.03
C ALA A 37 -0.19 3.87 -20.46
N THR A 38 -1.04 3.34 -21.34
CA THR A 38 -2.08 2.40 -20.95
C THR A 38 -1.38 1.14 -20.42
N PRO A 39 -1.67 0.69 -19.18
CA PRO A 39 -1.08 -0.52 -18.66
C PRO A 39 -1.41 -1.69 -19.61
N ALA A 40 -0.37 -2.36 -20.11
CA ALA A 40 -0.55 -3.55 -20.93
C ALA A 40 -1.37 -4.58 -20.15
N ALA A 41 -2.32 -5.23 -20.82
CA ALA A 41 -3.15 -6.26 -20.21
C ALA A 41 -2.24 -7.37 -19.64
N PRO A 42 -2.50 -7.87 -18.41
CA PRO A 42 -1.67 -8.91 -17.83
C PRO A 42 -1.73 -10.17 -18.70
N ALA A 43 -0.57 -10.72 -19.05
CA ALA A 43 -0.49 -12.01 -19.72
C ALA A 43 -1.11 -13.09 -18.82
N THR A 44 -1.84 -14.04 -19.43
CA THR A 44 -2.36 -15.19 -18.70
C THR A 44 -1.20 -16.01 -18.15
N PRO A 45 -1.14 -16.27 -16.83
CA PRO A 45 -0.04 -17.02 -16.23
C PRO A 45 -0.07 -18.47 -16.74
N ALA A 46 1.09 -18.96 -17.18
CA ALA A 46 1.24 -20.32 -17.68
C ALA A 46 1.22 -21.36 -16.55
N ASN A 47 1.66 -20.98 -15.34
CA ASN A 47 1.66 -21.82 -14.15
C ASN A 47 0.55 -21.36 -13.18
N PRO A 48 -0.26 -22.27 -12.61
CA PRO A 48 -1.27 -21.93 -11.60
C PRO A 48 -0.69 -21.24 -10.35
N ASP A 49 0.59 -21.49 -10.02
CA ASP A 49 1.25 -20.85 -8.87
C ASP A 49 1.48 -19.36 -9.07
N ASP A 50 1.59 -18.89 -10.33
CA ASP A 50 1.84 -17.48 -10.66
C ASP A 50 0.57 -16.63 -10.62
N VAL A 51 -0.59 -17.26 -10.44
CA VAL A 51 -1.87 -16.55 -10.32
C VAL A 51 -1.83 -15.64 -9.09
N ILE A 52 -2.10 -14.34 -9.28
CA ILE A 52 -2.15 -13.39 -8.16
C ILE A 52 -3.48 -13.55 -7.43
N ARG A 53 -3.40 -13.80 -6.11
CA ARG A 53 -4.55 -13.82 -5.20
C ARG A 53 -4.40 -12.73 -4.14
N CYS A 54 -5.37 -11.84 -4.07
CA CYS A 54 -5.43 -10.84 -2.99
C CYS A 54 -6.23 -11.37 -1.81
N ARG A 55 -5.75 -11.11 -0.60
CA ARG A 55 -6.44 -11.44 0.66
C ARG A 55 -6.53 -10.16 1.50
N SER A 56 -7.66 -9.99 2.20
CA SER A 56 -7.78 -8.92 3.20
C SER A 56 -7.23 -9.45 4.52
N MET A 57 -6.31 -8.72 5.12
CA MET A 57 -5.68 -9.03 6.40
C MET A 57 -6.03 -7.96 7.43
N GLU A 58 -6.17 -8.37 8.68
CA GLU A 58 -6.40 -7.45 9.79
C GLU A 58 -5.06 -6.90 10.26
N VAL A 59 -5.00 -5.59 10.49
CA VAL A 59 -3.75 -4.95 10.94
C VAL A 59 -3.57 -5.21 12.42
N THR A 60 -2.41 -5.73 12.81
CA THR A 60 -2.07 -5.96 14.22
C THR A 60 -2.26 -4.68 15.04
N GLY A 61 -3.03 -4.75 16.13
CA GLY A 61 -3.33 -3.61 16.99
C GLY A 61 -4.51 -2.75 16.52
N SER A 62 -5.25 -3.13 15.48
CA SER A 62 -6.46 -2.44 15.05
C SER A 62 -7.54 -3.40 14.57
N LEU A 63 -8.72 -3.37 15.22
CA LEU A 63 -9.88 -4.17 14.82
C LEU A 63 -10.63 -3.59 13.61
N ALA A 64 -10.48 -2.30 13.36
CA ALA A 64 -11.19 -1.60 12.29
C ALA A 64 -10.38 -1.51 10.99
N ARG A 65 -9.04 -1.54 11.07
CA ARG A 65 -8.18 -1.41 9.90
C ARG A 65 -7.91 -2.76 9.26
N ARG A 66 -8.18 -2.84 7.96
CA ARG A 66 -7.85 -3.98 7.11
C ARG A 66 -6.97 -3.54 5.97
N GLU A 67 -5.93 -4.32 5.70
CA GLU A 67 -5.03 -4.13 4.58
C GLU A 67 -5.28 -5.22 3.54
N ARG A 68 -5.13 -4.89 2.25
CA ARG A 68 -5.27 -5.86 1.17
C ARG A 68 -3.88 -6.23 0.64
N VAL A 69 -3.48 -7.47 0.89
CA VAL A 69 -2.19 -8.00 0.45
C VAL A 69 -2.41 -8.90 -0.75
N CYS A 70 -1.74 -8.59 -1.87
CA CYS A 70 -1.77 -9.38 -3.09
C CYS A 70 -0.43 -10.08 -3.28
N LYS A 71 -0.48 -11.40 -3.46
CA LYS A 71 0.69 -12.26 -3.72
C LYS A 71 0.30 -13.36 -4.71
N THR A 72 1.28 -14.01 -5.29
CA THR A 72 1.04 -15.20 -6.11
C THR A 72 0.49 -16.35 -5.26
N VAL A 73 -0.24 -17.29 -5.86
CA VAL A 73 -0.75 -18.48 -5.17
C VAL A 73 0.39 -19.31 -4.60
N GLY A 74 1.49 -19.46 -5.36
CA GLY A 74 2.70 -20.15 -4.93
C GLY A 74 3.32 -19.50 -3.68
N GLU A 75 3.42 -18.17 -3.65
CA GLU A 75 3.89 -17.46 -2.45
C GLU A 75 2.97 -17.70 -1.25
N TRP A 76 1.65 -17.61 -1.43
CA TRP A 76 0.72 -17.87 -0.34
C TRP A 76 0.89 -19.26 0.26
N ARG A 77 1.10 -20.27 -0.58
CA ARG A 77 1.37 -21.63 -0.15
C ARG A 77 2.68 -21.70 0.65
N ARG A 78 3.77 -21.15 0.12
CA ARG A 78 5.08 -21.09 0.82
C ARG A 78 5.00 -20.38 2.17
N LEU A 79 4.17 -19.34 2.31
CA LEU A 79 3.95 -18.67 3.60
C LEU A 79 3.23 -19.59 4.58
N ALA A 80 2.21 -20.32 4.14
CA ALA A 80 1.47 -21.25 4.98
C ALA A 80 2.36 -22.43 5.44
N ASP A 81 3.13 -23.00 4.52
CA ASP A 81 4.02 -24.13 4.80
C ASP A 81 5.09 -23.71 5.84
N ARG A 82 5.78 -22.59 5.61
CA ARG A 82 6.75 -22.05 6.57
C ARG A 82 6.14 -21.76 7.94
N GLY A 83 4.94 -21.17 7.97
CA GLY A 83 4.25 -20.90 9.24
C GLY A 83 3.96 -22.17 10.03
N ASN A 84 3.53 -23.24 9.35
CA ASN A 84 3.28 -24.54 9.98
C ASN A 84 4.57 -25.18 10.49
N ASP A 85 5.65 -25.12 9.72
CA ASP A 85 6.93 -25.71 10.11
C ASP A 85 7.53 -24.99 11.32
N THR A 86 7.52 -23.65 11.33
CA THR A 86 7.93 -22.87 12.50
C THR A 86 7.07 -23.18 13.71
N ALA A 87 5.75 -23.35 13.56
CA ALA A 87 4.88 -23.71 14.68
C ALA A 87 5.24 -25.10 15.24
N ARG A 88 5.53 -26.08 14.38
CA ARG A 88 5.97 -27.42 14.82
C ARG A 88 7.29 -27.35 15.57
N GLU A 89 8.27 -26.62 15.04
CA GLU A 89 9.57 -26.43 15.67
C GLU A 89 9.44 -25.84 17.09
N ILE A 90 8.58 -24.82 17.28
CA ILE A 90 8.32 -24.23 18.60
C ILE A 90 7.76 -25.27 19.59
N ILE A 91 6.83 -26.10 19.14
CA ILE A 91 6.23 -27.16 19.97
C ILE A 91 7.24 -28.24 20.30
N ASP A 92 8.01 -28.70 19.32
CA ASP A 92 9.03 -29.73 19.51
C ASP A 92 10.13 -29.26 20.46
N HIS A 93 10.57 -28.00 20.31
CA HIS A 93 11.50 -27.36 21.24
C HIS A 93 10.95 -27.31 22.66
N SER A 94 9.67 -26.98 22.82
CA SER A 94 9.01 -26.89 24.12
C SER A 94 8.83 -28.26 24.79
N ARG A 95 8.63 -29.33 24.01
CA ARG A 95 8.52 -30.70 24.54
C ARG A 95 9.84 -31.26 25.05
N GLY A 96 10.96 -30.86 24.45
CA GLY A 96 12.29 -31.30 24.87
C GLY A 96 12.84 -30.60 26.11
N ARG A 97 12.25 -29.49 26.53
CA ARG A 97 12.70 -28.73 27.71
C ARG A 97 11.92 -29.21 28.95
N PRO A 98 12.56 -29.85 29.95
CA PRO A 98 11.87 -30.19 31.18
C PRO A 98 11.39 -28.91 31.86
N SER A 99 10.10 -28.85 32.14
CA SER A 99 9.44 -27.78 32.89
C SER A 99 9.85 -27.85 34.36
N GLY A 100 11.09 -27.48 34.68
CA GLY A 100 11.54 -27.26 36.07
C GLY A 100 12.77 -28.06 36.49
N MET A 101 13.86 -27.33 36.73
CA MET A 101 14.70 -27.42 37.92
C MET A 101 15.06 -26.00 38.33
#